data_AF-A0A662GVD2-F1
#
_entry.id   AF-A0A662GVD2-F1
#
_cell.length_a   1.000
_cell.length_b   1.000
_cell.length_c   1.000
_cell.angle_alpha   90.00
_cell.angle_beta   90.00
_cell.angle_gamma   90.00
#
_symmetry.space_group_name_H-M   'P 1'
#
loop_
_entity.id
_entity.type
_entity.pdbx_description
1 polymer ?
#
loop_
_entity_poly.entity_id
_entity_poly.type
_entity_poly.pdbx_seq_one_letter_code
_entity_poly.pdbx_strand_id
1 'polypeptide(L)'
;MVYRHELYPKDILGTLFLKNPFIAEIALKAEFADQASGLKDLADVLAKFNVYVLVLNMTSRDGQQFITAFIDYSDIKGSLSELVKELKRVKFVLEVKYKTKKIQEKIIDQFATPTFNMGNIPVIIFCREEFAQVLAEIKKSLGTGGEALVYLLGFKLGRLAGEKYKTDEITEDFIIEDILSFQAFGWGVPEIMELKLSKPRIRLRFYELFECPSLRERTKNPCCHFFRGYLAGLFSKFLNKNLSVKEVKCTAMGDPYCEFIIEEK
;
A
#
# COMPACT_ATOMS: atom_id res chain seq x y z
N MET A 1 -2.62 -26.75 -5.93
CA MET A 1 -2.09 -26.12 -4.71
C MET A 1 -1.58 -24.75 -5.10
N VAL A 2 -2.24 -23.69 -4.65
CA VAL A 2 -1.79 -22.31 -4.91
C VAL A 2 -0.66 -22.04 -3.93
N TYR A 3 0.56 -21.78 -4.41
CA TYR A 3 1.64 -21.27 -3.58
C TYR A 3 1.13 -19.96 -2.94
N ARG A 4 0.80 -20.01 -1.65
CA ARG A 4 0.60 -18.79 -0.87
C ARG A 4 2.00 -18.29 -0.52
N HIS A 5 2.41 -17.19 -1.11
CA HIS A 5 3.55 -16.45 -0.58
C HIS A 5 3.17 -16.03 0.85
N GLU A 6 3.91 -16.52 1.85
CA GLU A 6 3.70 -16.16 3.25
C GLU A 6 4.24 -14.73 3.49
N LEU A 7 3.52 -13.73 2.96
CA LEU A 7 3.78 -12.33 3.24
C LEU A 7 3.21 -11.97 4.61
N TYR A 8 3.98 -11.24 5.41
CA TYR A 8 3.49 -10.70 6.67
C TYR A 8 2.46 -9.60 6.43
N PRO A 9 1.36 -9.55 7.22
CA PRO A 9 0.43 -8.44 7.17
C PRO A 9 1.13 -7.15 7.64
N LYS A 10 0.79 -6.04 6.99
CA LYS A 10 1.25 -4.69 7.37
C LYS A 10 0.06 -3.74 7.37
N ASP A 11 -0.35 -3.34 8.56
CA ASP A 11 -1.44 -2.37 8.70
C ASP A 11 -0.98 -0.97 8.31
N ILE A 12 -1.84 -0.27 7.56
CA ILE A 12 -1.72 1.17 7.37
C ILE A 12 -2.64 1.85 8.38
N LEU A 13 -2.07 2.68 9.25
CA LEU A 13 -2.80 3.34 10.33
C LEU A 13 -3.85 4.27 9.71
N GLY A 14 -5.11 4.06 10.07
CA GLY A 14 -6.25 4.81 9.55
C GLY A 14 -7.57 4.42 10.19
N THR A 15 -7.82 3.12 10.39
CA THR A 15 -8.96 2.63 11.16
C THR A 15 -8.61 1.29 11.78
N LEU A 16 -8.93 1.10 13.06
CA LEU A 16 -8.87 -0.21 13.72
C LEU A 16 -10.28 -0.65 14.12
N PHE A 17 -10.64 -1.87 13.70
CA PHE A 17 -11.90 -2.51 14.05
C PHE A 17 -11.68 -3.48 15.21
N LEU A 18 -12.26 -3.16 16.36
CA LEU A 18 -12.15 -3.96 17.58
C LEU A 18 -13.26 -3.57 18.53
N LYS A 19 -13.68 -4.48 19.42
CA LYS A 19 -14.75 -4.22 20.40
C LYS A 19 -14.25 -3.68 21.74
N ASN A 20 -12.95 -3.78 22.02
CA ASN A 20 -12.37 -3.28 23.27
C ASN A 20 -12.63 -1.76 23.44
N PRO A 21 -13.25 -1.29 24.53
CA PRO A 21 -13.48 0.14 24.75
C PRO A 21 -12.22 0.91 25.16
N PHE A 22 -11.18 0.25 25.68
CA PHE A 22 -9.97 0.89 26.21
C PHE A 22 -8.88 1.05 25.15
N ILE A 23 -9.23 1.73 24.06
CA ILE A 23 -8.35 1.97 22.92
C ILE A 23 -8.17 3.46 22.72
N ALA A 24 -6.92 3.90 22.55
CA ALA A 24 -6.58 5.28 22.30
C ALA A 24 -5.66 5.43 21.09
N GLU A 25 -5.79 6.55 20.41
CA GLU A 25 -4.83 7.04 19.43
C GLU A 25 -3.91 8.04 20.14
N ILE A 26 -2.60 7.89 19.99
CA ILE A 26 -1.60 8.87 20.43
C ILE A 26 -0.85 9.35 19.19
N ALA A 27 -0.64 10.66 19.10
CA ALA A 27 0.22 11.27 18.09
C ALA A 27 1.27 12.15 18.78
N LEU A 28 2.52 11.99 18.39
CA LEU A 28 3.66 12.71 18.94
C LEU A 28 4.42 13.41 17.83
N LYS A 29 4.93 14.60 18.15
CA LYS A 29 5.97 15.29 17.38
C LYS A 29 7.23 15.37 18.23
N ALA A 30 8.38 14.99 17.67
CA ALA A 30 9.67 15.00 18.36
C ALA A 30 10.81 15.44 17.44
N GLU A 31 11.96 15.73 18.04
CA GLU A 31 13.25 16.05 17.39
C GLU A 31 14.37 15.19 17.99
N PHE A 32 14.23 13.87 17.87
CA PHE A 32 15.22 12.93 18.39
C PHE A 32 16.50 12.99 17.57
N ALA A 33 17.60 13.37 18.22
CA ALA A 33 18.94 13.33 17.62
C ALA A 33 19.36 11.89 17.27
N ASP A 34 19.03 10.93 18.14
CA ASP A 34 19.10 9.49 17.88
C ASP A 34 17.68 8.91 17.99
N GLN A 35 17.12 8.49 16.85
CA GLN A 35 15.74 8.00 16.80
C GLN A 35 15.56 6.67 17.54
N ALA A 36 16.61 5.82 17.59
CA ALA A 36 16.52 4.53 18.28
C ALA A 36 16.41 4.75 19.80
N SER A 37 17.23 5.63 20.37
CA SER A 37 17.13 6.02 21.77
C SER A 37 15.80 6.71 22.08
N GLY A 38 15.35 7.62 21.22
CA GLY A 38 14.05 8.29 21.40
C GLY A 38 12.87 7.31 21.41
N LEU A 39 12.84 6.34 20.50
CA LEU A 39 11.82 5.28 20.49
C LEU A 39 11.89 4.39 21.72
N LYS A 40 13.11 4.07 22.20
CA LYS A 40 13.29 3.32 23.45
C LYS A 40 12.71 4.07 24.63
N ASP A 41 13.00 5.36 24.78
CA ASP A 41 12.50 6.18 25.89
C ASP A 41 10.96 6.25 25.88
N LEU A 42 10.35 6.38 24.70
CA LEU A 42 8.90 6.31 24.55
C LEU A 42 8.34 4.93 24.94
N ALA A 43 8.99 3.85 24.50
CA ALA A 43 8.60 2.48 24.83
C ALA A 43 8.71 2.20 26.34
N ASP A 44 9.75 2.70 27.00
CA ASP A 44 9.95 2.57 28.45
C ASP A 44 8.81 3.25 29.22
N VAL A 45 8.35 4.43 28.77
CA VAL A 45 7.18 5.10 29.35
C VAL A 45 5.90 4.27 29.14
N LEU A 46 5.65 3.76 27.93
CA LEU A 46 4.48 2.91 27.68
C LEU A 46 4.48 1.64 28.54
N ALA A 47 5.65 0.99 28.67
CA ALA A 47 5.84 -0.20 29.49
C ALA A 47 5.65 0.09 30.99
N LYS A 48 6.16 1.23 31.50
CA LYS A 48 5.94 1.70 32.87
C LYS A 48 4.45 1.80 33.21
N PHE A 49 3.64 2.25 32.26
CA PHE A 49 2.19 2.39 32.41
C PHE A 49 1.41 1.12 32.06
N ASN A 50 2.07 0.02 31.67
CA ASN A 50 1.42 -1.23 31.26
C ASN A 50 0.44 -1.05 30.08
N VAL A 51 0.89 -0.32 29.05
CA VAL A 51 0.13 -0.05 27.82
C VAL A 51 0.71 -0.84 26.66
N TYR A 52 -0.16 -1.47 25.86
CA TYR A 52 0.24 -2.26 24.70
C TYR A 52 0.12 -1.44 23.43
N VAL A 53 1.14 -1.51 22.57
CA VAL A 53 1.13 -0.86 21.25
C VAL A 53 0.54 -1.83 20.23
N LEU A 54 -0.59 -1.45 19.62
CA LEU A 54 -1.25 -2.27 18.59
C LEU A 54 -0.68 -2.01 17.20
N VAL A 55 -0.51 -0.73 16.86
CA VAL A 55 0.11 -0.27 15.61
C VAL A 55 0.91 0.99 15.94
N LEU A 56 2.09 1.12 15.35
CA LEU A 56 2.93 2.32 15.46
C LEU A 56 3.55 2.64 14.10
N ASN A 57 3.40 3.88 13.67
CA ASN A 57 4.09 4.42 12.50
C ASN A 57 4.94 5.61 12.93
N MET A 58 6.16 5.68 12.36
CA MET A 58 7.03 6.83 12.51
C MET A 58 7.40 7.35 11.13
N THR A 59 7.14 8.62 10.90
CA THR A 59 7.62 9.36 9.73
C THR A 59 8.72 10.32 10.19
N SER A 60 9.93 10.13 9.68
CA SER A 60 11.06 11.05 9.93
C SER A 60 11.19 12.01 8.75
N ARG A 61 11.23 13.31 9.00
CA ARG A 61 11.38 14.34 7.96
C ARG A 61 12.03 15.59 8.55
N ASP A 62 13.05 16.09 7.86
CA ASP A 62 13.73 17.36 8.19
C ASP A 62 14.18 17.44 9.67
N GLY A 63 14.72 16.33 10.20
CA GLY A 63 15.14 16.20 11.60
C GLY A 63 14.00 15.97 12.61
N GLN A 64 12.74 16.07 12.18
CA GLN A 64 11.56 15.85 13.02
C GLN A 64 11.01 14.43 12.86
N GLN A 65 10.42 13.89 13.92
CA GLN A 65 9.71 12.62 13.93
C GLN A 65 8.24 12.86 14.25
N PHE A 66 7.39 12.32 13.40
CA PHE A 66 5.95 12.28 13.59
C PHE A 66 5.57 10.83 13.87
N ILE A 67 5.18 10.55 15.12
CA ILE A 67 4.86 9.20 15.58
C ILE A 67 3.36 9.13 15.81
N THR A 68 2.67 8.17 15.19
CA THR A 68 1.28 7.87 15.50
C THR A 68 1.15 6.42 15.93
N ALA A 69 0.33 6.19 16.94
CA ALA A 69 0.10 4.85 17.47
C ALA A 69 -1.34 4.67 17.91
N PHE A 70 -1.86 3.47 17.69
CA PHE A 70 -3.01 2.97 18.44
C PHE A 70 -2.51 2.09 19.58
N ILE A 71 -3.06 2.34 20.76
CA ILE A 71 -2.68 1.64 21.98
C ILE A 71 -3.90 1.00 22.63
N ASP A 72 -3.64 -0.13 23.29
CA ASP A 72 -4.56 -0.76 24.24
C ASP A 72 -4.11 -0.38 25.65
N TYR A 73 -5.01 0.30 26.37
CA TYR A 73 -4.78 0.77 27.75
C TYR A 73 -5.71 0.09 28.76
N SER A 74 -6.25 -1.09 28.45
CA SER A 74 -7.16 -1.82 29.34
C SER A 74 -6.58 -2.07 30.73
N ASP A 75 -5.28 -2.37 30.79
CA ASP A 75 -4.57 -2.70 32.03
C ASP A 75 -3.66 -1.57 32.53
N ILE A 76 -3.98 -0.32 32.18
CA ILE A 76 -3.13 0.84 32.48
C ILE A 76 -2.88 1.01 33.99
N LYS A 77 -1.62 1.23 34.37
CA LYS A 77 -1.23 1.66 35.72
C LYS A 77 -1.36 3.18 35.84
N GLY A 78 -2.42 3.64 36.51
CA GLY A 78 -2.76 5.06 36.63
C GLY A 78 -3.81 5.45 35.59
N SER A 79 -3.63 6.60 34.95
CA SER A 79 -4.58 7.14 33.97
C SER A 79 -3.91 7.48 32.63
N LEU A 80 -4.72 7.50 31.57
CA LEU A 80 -4.26 7.90 30.24
C LEU A 80 -3.74 9.36 30.24
N SER A 81 -4.30 10.22 31.08
CA SER A 81 -3.83 11.60 31.25
C SER A 81 -2.42 11.66 31.82
N GLU A 82 -2.10 10.81 32.80
CA GLU A 82 -0.77 10.72 33.40
C GLU A 82 0.25 10.16 32.41
N LEU A 83 -0.12 9.12 31.64
CA LEU A 83 0.72 8.61 30.56
C LEU A 83 1.09 9.73 29.57
N VAL A 84 0.10 10.49 29.10
CA VAL A 84 0.32 11.59 28.15
C VAL A 84 1.22 12.67 28.74
N LYS A 85 1.08 12.98 30.04
CA LYS A 85 1.98 13.93 30.74
C LYS A 85 3.42 13.42 30.80
N GLU A 86 3.62 12.13 31.04
CA GLU A 86 4.95 11.52 31.09
C GLU A 86 5.59 11.44 29.70
N LEU A 87 4.82 11.11 28.66
CA LEU A 87 5.29 11.16 27.28
C LEU A 87 5.75 12.58 26.87
N LYS A 88 5.05 13.63 27.32
CA LYS A 88 5.47 15.04 27.10
C LYS A 88 6.77 15.41 27.82
N ARG A 89 7.18 14.66 28.84
CA ARG A 89 8.43 14.89 29.59
C ARG A 89 9.63 14.17 28.99
N VAL A 90 9.41 13.25 28.04
CA VAL A 90 10.50 12.59 27.32
C VAL A 90 11.30 13.65 26.55
N LYS A 91 12.62 13.55 26.64
CA LYS A 91 13.54 14.53 26.05
C LYS A 91 13.28 14.65 24.55
N PHE A 92 13.25 15.88 24.04
CA PHE A 92 13.00 16.21 22.63
C PHE A 92 11.59 15.89 22.09
N VAL A 93 10.65 15.46 22.92
CA VAL A 93 9.23 15.46 22.55
C VAL A 93 8.72 16.89 22.61
N LEU A 94 8.16 17.36 21.48
CA LEU A 94 7.64 18.71 21.31
C LEU A 94 6.13 18.79 21.56
N GLU A 95 5.40 17.78 21.11
CA GLU A 95 3.95 17.72 21.22
C GLU A 95 3.47 16.29 21.45
N VAL A 96 2.42 16.15 22.26
CA VAL A 96 1.65 14.90 22.39
C VAL A 96 0.16 15.23 22.34
N LYS A 97 -0.52 14.64 21.37
CA LYS A 97 -1.98 14.63 21.20
C LYS A 97 -2.49 13.21 21.47
N TYR A 98 -3.72 13.10 21.95
CA TYR A 98 -4.37 11.81 22.09
C TYR A 98 -5.88 11.94 21.96
N LYS A 99 -6.53 10.81 21.66
CA LYS A 99 -7.97 10.65 21.84
C LYS A 99 -8.31 9.22 22.23
N THR A 100 -9.46 9.05 22.84
CA THR A 100 -10.03 7.73 23.12
C THR A 100 -11.03 7.34 22.05
N LYS A 101 -11.24 6.02 21.93
CA LYS A 101 -12.29 5.44 21.11
C LYS A 101 -13.67 5.92 21.59
N LYS A 102 -14.53 6.30 20.64
CA LYS A 102 -15.85 6.91 20.90
C LYS A 102 -17.05 5.99 20.63
N ILE A 103 -16.88 4.99 19.77
CA ILE A 103 -17.93 4.02 19.39
C ILE A 103 -17.44 2.61 19.67
N GLN A 104 -18.33 1.63 19.76
CA GLN A 104 -17.96 0.28 20.18
C GLN A 104 -17.12 -0.47 19.14
N GLU A 105 -17.32 -0.23 17.86
CA GLU A 105 -16.84 -1.09 16.77
C GLU A 105 -15.44 -0.74 16.28
N LYS A 106 -15.06 0.55 16.34
CA LYS A 106 -13.81 1.02 15.76
C LYS A 106 -13.29 2.33 16.35
N ILE A 107 -12.01 2.56 16.14
CA ILE A 107 -11.36 3.87 16.25
C ILE A 107 -10.78 4.25 14.88
N ILE A 108 -10.85 5.52 14.53
CA ILE A 108 -10.34 6.06 13.26
C ILE A 108 -9.14 6.94 13.62
N ASP A 109 -8.13 7.08 12.76
CA ASP A 109 -7.07 8.09 12.91
C ASP A 109 -7.66 9.51 12.80
N GLN A 110 -7.23 10.45 13.63
CA GLN A 110 -7.61 11.87 13.53
C GLN A 110 -6.41 12.80 13.41
N PHE A 111 -5.21 12.33 13.70
CA PHE A 111 -4.02 13.19 13.77
C PHE A 111 -3.11 13.05 12.56
N ALA A 112 -3.27 12.01 11.73
CA ALA A 112 -2.45 11.77 10.55
C ALA A 112 -3.27 11.53 9.28
N THR A 113 -2.55 11.66 8.16
CA THR A 113 -3.03 11.34 6.81
C THR A 113 -2.00 10.42 6.15
N PRO A 114 -2.42 9.42 5.35
CA PRO A 114 -1.48 8.51 4.73
C PRO A 114 -0.59 9.23 3.72
N THR A 115 0.70 8.91 3.77
CA THR A 115 1.73 9.52 2.93
C THR A 115 2.78 8.49 2.51
N PHE A 116 3.42 8.73 1.37
CA PHE A 116 4.64 8.07 0.94
C PHE A 116 5.83 9.02 0.99
N ASN A 117 7.03 8.44 0.84
CA ASN A 117 8.30 9.17 0.74
C ASN A 117 8.51 10.14 1.91
N MET A 118 8.55 9.61 3.14
CA MET A 118 8.83 10.39 4.35
C MET A 118 7.87 11.58 4.55
N GLY A 119 6.57 11.39 4.25
CA GLY A 119 5.56 12.45 4.44
C GLY A 119 5.45 13.46 3.30
N ASN A 120 6.17 13.27 2.18
CA ASN A 120 6.18 14.23 1.07
C ASN A 120 5.05 14.04 0.07
N ILE A 121 4.52 12.83 -0.05
CA ILE A 121 3.53 12.49 -1.07
C ILE A 121 2.24 12.06 -0.37
N PRO A 122 1.20 12.91 -0.30
CA PRO A 122 -0.10 12.48 0.22
C PRO A 122 -0.73 11.45 -0.71
N VAL A 123 -1.40 10.45 -0.13
CA VAL A 123 -2.05 9.37 -0.89
C VAL A 123 -3.48 9.14 -0.43
N ILE A 124 -4.24 8.45 -1.26
CA ILE A 124 -5.56 7.91 -0.93
C ILE A 124 -5.46 6.39 -0.93
N ILE A 125 -6.17 5.74 -0.02
CA ILE A 125 -6.16 4.28 0.12
C ILE A 125 -7.58 3.77 -0.16
N PHE A 126 -7.67 2.78 -1.04
CA PHE A 126 -8.90 2.04 -1.31
C PHE A 126 -8.72 0.59 -0.87
N CYS A 127 -9.78 -0.06 -0.38
CA CYS A 127 -9.72 -1.51 -0.27
C CYS A 127 -9.64 -2.11 -1.67
N ARG A 128 -8.78 -3.11 -1.81
CA ARG A 128 -8.53 -3.84 -3.04
C ARG A 128 -9.82 -4.36 -3.69
N GLU A 129 -10.70 -4.93 -2.88
CA GLU A 129 -11.97 -5.53 -3.33
C GLU A 129 -12.96 -4.48 -3.83
N GLU A 130 -13.10 -3.36 -3.10
CA GLU A 130 -13.99 -2.25 -3.46
C GLU A 130 -13.58 -1.64 -4.79
N PHE A 131 -12.27 -1.38 -4.97
CA PHE A 131 -11.76 -0.81 -6.22
C PHE A 131 -11.95 -1.78 -7.40
N ALA A 132 -11.66 -3.07 -7.20
CA ALA A 132 -11.89 -4.08 -8.23
C ALA A 132 -13.38 -4.19 -8.63
N GLN A 133 -14.30 -4.09 -7.68
CA GLN A 133 -15.74 -4.10 -7.94
C GLN A 133 -16.17 -2.89 -8.77
N VAL A 134 -15.68 -1.69 -8.48
CA VAL A 134 -15.97 -0.48 -9.28
C VAL A 134 -15.52 -0.67 -10.73
N LEU A 135 -14.30 -1.18 -10.95
CA LEU A 135 -13.80 -1.45 -12.31
C LEU A 135 -14.64 -2.51 -13.03
N ALA A 136 -15.10 -3.54 -12.32
CA ALA A 136 -15.97 -4.58 -12.88
C ALA A 136 -17.35 -4.02 -13.28
N GLU A 137 -17.97 -3.19 -12.45
CA GLU A 137 -19.27 -2.59 -12.73
C GLU A 137 -19.23 -1.60 -13.89
N ILE A 138 -18.13 -0.86 -14.08
CA ILE A 138 -17.92 -0.02 -15.29
C ILE A 138 -17.94 -0.89 -16.55
N LYS A 139 -17.16 -1.99 -16.57
CA LYS A 139 -17.11 -2.91 -17.71
C LYS A 139 -18.46 -3.55 -17.99
N LYS A 140 -19.17 -3.98 -16.95
CA LYS A 140 -20.50 -4.60 -17.05
C LYS A 140 -21.55 -3.63 -17.59
N SER A 141 -21.54 -2.38 -17.12
CA SER A 141 -22.55 -1.37 -17.49
C SER A 141 -22.36 -0.83 -18.91
N LEU A 142 -21.11 -0.77 -19.39
CA LEU A 142 -20.76 -0.13 -20.67
C LEU A 142 -20.23 -1.13 -21.73
N GLY A 143 -20.19 -2.42 -21.41
CA GLY A 143 -19.67 -3.47 -22.28
C GLY A 143 -18.24 -3.20 -22.76
N THR A 144 -17.98 -3.45 -24.04
CA THR A 144 -16.66 -3.25 -24.68
C THR A 144 -16.16 -1.80 -24.60
N GLY A 145 -17.07 -0.81 -24.56
CA GLY A 145 -16.71 0.58 -24.32
C GLY A 145 -16.16 0.80 -22.89
N GLY A 146 -16.74 0.12 -21.91
CA GLY A 146 -16.25 0.09 -20.53
C GLY A 146 -14.88 -0.57 -20.39
N GLU A 147 -14.66 -1.68 -21.10
CA GLU A 147 -13.36 -2.35 -21.15
C GLU A 147 -12.26 -1.44 -21.72
N ALA A 148 -12.56 -0.75 -22.82
CA ALA A 148 -11.64 0.21 -23.44
C ALA A 148 -11.35 1.41 -22.51
N LEU A 149 -12.39 1.93 -21.83
CA LEU A 149 -12.25 3.01 -20.85
C LEU A 149 -11.36 2.59 -19.68
N VAL A 150 -11.62 1.43 -19.07
CA VAL A 150 -10.83 0.91 -17.95
C VAL A 150 -9.36 0.68 -18.34
N TYR A 151 -9.11 0.15 -19.55
CA TYR A 151 -7.76 0.08 -20.10
C TYR A 151 -7.10 1.45 -20.23
N LEU A 152 -7.83 2.45 -20.76
CA LEU A 152 -7.31 3.80 -20.94
C LEU A 152 -6.97 4.46 -19.60
N LEU A 153 -7.80 4.27 -18.56
CA LEU A 153 -7.53 4.74 -17.20
C LEU A 153 -6.21 4.16 -16.68
N GLY A 154 -6.05 2.84 -16.79
CA GLY A 154 -4.81 2.15 -16.45
C GLY A 154 -3.61 2.71 -17.21
N PHE A 155 -3.72 2.82 -18.54
CA PHE A 155 -2.65 3.33 -19.40
C PHE A 155 -2.21 4.75 -19.05
N LYS A 156 -3.16 5.65 -18.78
CA LYS A 156 -2.87 7.02 -18.39
C LYS A 156 -2.18 7.06 -17.03
N LEU A 157 -2.68 6.31 -16.06
CA LEU A 157 -2.05 6.23 -14.73
C LEU A 157 -0.64 5.63 -14.80
N GLY A 158 -0.46 4.54 -15.54
CA GLY A 158 0.84 3.89 -15.74
C GLY A 158 1.85 4.83 -16.39
N ARG A 159 1.43 5.63 -17.38
CA ARG A 159 2.31 6.65 -17.97
C ARG A 159 2.72 7.73 -16.98
N LEU A 160 1.80 8.20 -16.13
CA LEU A 160 2.11 9.19 -15.10
C LEU A 160 3.06 8.61 -14.03
N ALA A 161 2.83 7.35 -13.64
CA ALA A 161 3.72 6.63 -12.74
C ALA A 161 5.13 6.47 -13.36
N GLY A 162 5.20 6.06 -14.62
CA GLY A 162 6.47 5.91 -15.33
C GLY A 162 7.23 7.23 -15.48
N GLU A 163 6.53 8.35 -15.67
CA GLU A 163 7.18 9.67 -15.68
C GLU A 163 7.70 10.08 -14.30
N LYS A 164 6.94 9.76 -13.25
CA LYS A 164 7.26 10.15 -11.87
C LYS A 164 8.38 9.32 -11.25
N TYR A 165 8.42 8.02 -11.54
CA TYR A 165 9.29 7.06 -10.86
C TYR A 165 10.46 6.56 -11.72
N LYS A 166 10.55 6.98 -13.00
CA LYS A 166 11.73 6.68 -13.81
C LYS A 166 12.99 7.31 -13.19
N THR A 167 14.09 6.62 -13.37
CA THR A 167 15.46 7.11 -13.15
C THR A 167 16.09 7.54 -14.46
N ASP A 168 17.26 8.19 -14.38
CA ASP A 168 18.03 8.58 -15.57
C ASP A 168 18.53 7.37 -16.35
N GLU A 169 18.87 6.29 -15.66
CA GLU A 169 19.29 5.01 -16.24
C GLU A 169 18.27 3.92 -15.92
N ILE A 170 17.87 3.16 -16.93
CA ILE A 170 16.88 2.08 -16.82
C ILE A 170 17.61 0.74 -16.99
N THR A 171 17.97 0.14 -15.87
CA THR A 171 18.66 -1.16 -15.78
C THR A 171 17.67 -2.31 -15.56
N GLU A 172 18.13 -3.55 -15.66
CA GLU A 172 17.31 -4.71 -15.29
C GLU A 172 16.91 -4.67 -13.81
N ASP A 173 17.84 -4.30 -12.92
CA ASP A 173 17.59 -4.15 -11.48
C ASP A 173 16.51 -3.10 -11.20
N PHE A 174 16.55 -1.95 -11.88
CA PHE A 174 15.50 -0.93 -11.76
C PHE A 174 14.13 -1.51 -12.10
N ILE A 175 14.03 -2.25 -13.22
CA ILE A 175 12.78 -2.86 -13.64
C ILE A 175 12.31 -3.93 -12.64
N ILE A 176 13.23 -4.73 -12.09
CA ILE A 176 12.92 -5.73 -11.09
C ILE A 176 12.34 -5.08 -9.83
N GLU A 177 12.99 -4.05 -9.29
CA GLU A 177 12.53 -3.31 -8.11
C GLU A 177 11.16 -2.63 -8.35
N ASP A 178 10.96 -2.02 -9.52
CA ASP A 178 9.68 -1.40 -9.86
C ASP A 178 8.55 -2.45 -10.01
N ILE A 179 8.86 -3.65 -10.52
CA ILE A 179 7.91 -4.77 -10.54
C ILE A 179 7.61 -5.26 -9.11
N LEU A 180 8.61 -5.38 -8.23
CA LEU A 180 8.40 -5.78 -6.84
C LEU A 180 7.53 -4.78 -6.06
N SER A 181 7.50 -3.51 -6.51
CA SER A 181 6.63 -2.49 -5.93
C SER A 181 5.13 -2.86 -6.01
N PHE A 182 4.70 -3.63 -7.02
CA PHE A 182 3.32 -4.09 -7.11
C PHE A 182 2.91 -4.94 -5.90
N GLN A 183 3.81 -5.79 -5.38
CA GLN A 183 3.59 -6.53 -4.15
C GLN A 183 3.56 -5.60 -2.94
N ALA A 184 4.54 -4.70 -2.85
CA ALA A 184 4.68 -3.77 -1.73
C ALA A 184 3.45 -2.85 -1.56
N PHE A 185 2.78 -2.52 -2.67
CA PHE A 185 1.55 -1.72 -2.69
C PHE A 185 0.26 -2.55 -2.80
N GLY A 186 0.33 -3.88 -2.70
CA GLY A 186 -0.85 -4.75 -2.60
C GLY A 186 -1.62 -5.00 -3.91
N TRP A 187 -1.00 -4.78 -5.07
CA TRP A 187 -1.62 -5.03 -6.38
C TRP A 187 -1.69 -6.52 -6.71
N GLY A 188 -0.66 -7.28 -6.33
CA GLY A 188 -0.50 -8.71 -6.56
C GLY A 188 0.96 -9.13 -6.36
N VAL A 189 1.22 -10.42 -6.34
CA VAL A 189 2.57 -10.97 -6.16
C VAL A 189 3.19 -11.29 -7.53
N PRO A 190 4.25 -10.58 -7.96
CA PRO A 190 4.85 -10.78 -9.26
C PRO A 190 5.84 -11.96 -9.28
N GLU A 191 5.93 -12.63 -10.43
CA GLU A 191 7.02 -13.54 -10.80
C GLU A 191 7.53 -13.13 -12.19
N ILE A 192 8.82 -12.83 -12.31
CA ILE A 192 9.45 -12.38 -13.56
C ILE A 192 9.96 -13.61 -14.31
N MET A 193 9.35 -13.89 -15.47
CA MET A 193 9.66 -15.08 -16.27
C MET A 193 10.64 -14.82 -17.41
N GLU A 194 10.68 -13.58 -17.88
CA GLU A 194 11.58 -13.12 -18.94
C GLU A 194 11.71 -11.60 -18.81
N LEU A 195 12.94 -11.09 -18.90
CA LEU A 195 13.23 -9.66 -18.91
C LEU A 195 14.31 -9.40 -19.97
N LYS A 196 13.94 -8.74 -21.07
CA LYS A 196 14.85 -8.30 -22.13
C LYS A 196 14.55 -6.86 -22.47
N LEU A 197 15.53 -5.96 -22.32
CA LEU A 197 15.32 -4.50 -22.48
C LEU A 197 15.66 -3.98 -23.88
N SER A 198 16.74 -4.48 -24.50
CA SER A 198 17.22 -3.99 -25.81
C SER A 198 16.20 -4.22 -26.93
N LYS A 199 15.66 -5.44 -26.98
CA LYS A 199 14.50 -5.84 -27.79
C LYS A 199 13.37 -6.21 -26.83
N PRO A 200 12.53 -5.25 -26.41
CA PRO A 200 11.63 -5.39 -25.27
C PRO A 200 10.77 -6.64 -25.37
N ARG A 201 11.01 -7.56 -24.46
CA ARG A 201 10.17 -8.73 -24.23
C ARG A 201 10.20 -9.05 -22.75
N ILE A 202 9.14 -8.66 -22.06
CA ILE A 202 9.00 -8.86 -20.62
C ILE A 202 7.79 -9.76 -20.39
N ARG A 203 8.00 -10.88 -19.70
CA ARG A 203 6.93 -11.81 -19.35
C ARG A 203 6.79 -11.86 -17.85
N LEU A 204 5.63 -11.45 -17.37
CA LEU A 204 5.31 -11.34 -15.95
C LEU A 204 4.15 -12.24 -15.61
N ARG A 205 4.24 -12.95 -14.49
CA ARG A 205 3.10 -13.58 -13.85
C ARG A 205 2.72 -12.81 -12.61
N PHE A 206 1.43 -12.77 -12.32
CA PHE A 206 0.90 -12.19 -11.09
C PHE A 206 -0.03 -13.19 -10.41
N TYR A 207 0.33 -13.52 -9.18
CA TYR A 207 -0.53 -14.23 -8.24
C TYR A 207 -1.36 -13.21 -7.47
N GLU A 208 -2.59 -13.59 -7.15
CA GLU A 208 -3.50 -12.73 -6.38
C GLU A 208 -3.55 -11.30 -6.97
N LEU A 209 -3.68 -11.15 -8.29
CA LEU A 209 -3.83 -9.83 -8.92
C LEU A 209 -5.17 -9.18 -8.53
N PHE A 210 -5.18 -7.88 -8.24
CA PHE A 210 -6.32 -7.24 -7.59
C PHE A 210 -7.64 -7.20 -8.37
N GLU A 211 -7.59 -7.10 -9.70
CA GLU A 211 -8.80 -6.99 -10.52
C GLU A 211 -9.61 -8.28 -10.61
N CYS A 212 -8.98 -9.41 -10.30
CA CYS A 212 -9.47 -10.72 -10.70
C CYS A 212 -10.23 -11.54 -9.60
N PRO A 213 -10.17 -11.27 -8.26
CA PRO A 213 -10.81 -12.13 -7.25
C PRO A 213 -12.34 -12.25 -7.35
N SER A 214 -13.04 -11.14 -7.62
CA SER A 214 -14.51 -11.13 -7.72
C SER A 214 -15.06 -11.81 -8.98
N LEU A 215 -14.17 -12.10 -9.95
CA LEU A 215 -14.50 -12.66 -11.26
C LEU A 215 -13.86 -14.04 -11.49
N ARG A 216 -13.26 -14.64 -10.45
CA ARG A 216 -12.59 -15.94 -10.54
C ARG A 216 -13.52 -16.99 -11.15
N GLU A 217 -13.06 -17.62 -12.24
CA GLU A 217 -13.78 -18.67 -12.99
C GLU A 217 -15.15 -18.22 -13.54
N ARG A 218 -15.34 -16.91 -13.76
CA ARG A 218 -16.61 -16.34 -14.24
C ARG A 218 -16.52 -15.75 -15.65
N THR A 219 -15.35 -15.71 -16.27
CA THR A 219 -15.17 -15.11 -17.60
C THR A 219 -14.55 -16.10 -18.59
N LYS A 220 -14.88 -15.93 -19.87
CA LYS A 220 -14.24 -16.68 -20.97
C LYS A 220 -13.01 -15.97 -21.55
N ASN A 221 -12.86 -14.68 -21.25
CA ASN A 221 -11.80 -13.81 -21.76
C ASN A 221 -11.01 -13.19 -20.59
N PRO A 222 -9.75 -12.78 -20.83
CA PRO A 222 -8.95 -12.05 -19.85
C PRO A 222 -9.62 -10.72 -19.50
N CYS A 223 -9.67 -10.37 -18.22
CA CYS A 223 -10.47 -9.24 -17.75
C CYS A 223 -9.68 -8.16 -17.02
N CYS A 224 -8.37 -8.33 -16.81
CA CYS A 224 -7.57 -7.45 -15.93
C CYS A 224 -7.02 -6.28 -16.78
N HIS A 225 -7.98 -5.51 -17.33
CA HIS A 225 -7.78 -4.46 -18.33
C HIS A 225 -7.14 -3.20 -17.76
N PHE A 226 -7.43 -2.84 -16.51
CA PHE A 226 -6.79 -1.69 -15.89
C PHE A 226 -5.29 -1.97 -15.74
N PHE A 227 -4.93 -3.15 -15.23
CA PHE A 227 -3.57 -3.56 -14.99
C PHE A 227 -2.78 -3.73 -16.27
N ARG A 228 -3.34 -4.40 -17.30
CA ARG A 228 -2.67 -4.48 -18.62
C ARG A 228 -2.44 -3.08 -19.22
N GLY A 229 -3.37 -2.15 -19.02
CA GLY A 229 -3.23 -0.76 -19.43
C GLY A 229 -2.10 -0.08 -18.66
N TYR A 230 -2.09 -0.22 -17.34
CA TYR A 230 -1.07 0.32 -16.46
C TYR A 230 0.33 -0.14 -16.87
N LEU A 231 0.54 -1.44 -17.04
CA LEU A 231 1.81 -1.99 -17.52
C LEU A 231 2.21 -1.39 -18.88
N ALA A 232 1.27 -1.32 -19.84
CA ALA A 232 1.56 -0.74 -21.15
C ALA A 232 2.03 0.71 -21.05
N GLY A 233 1.37 1.52 -20.21
CA GLY A 233 1.73 2.93 -19.99
C GLY A 233 3.06 3.10 -19.27
N LEU A 234 3.28 2.32 -18.21
CA LEU A 234 4.46 2.34 -17.36
C LEU A 234 5.72 1.97 -18.14
N PHE A 235 5.74 0.78 -18.75
CA PHE A 235 6.92 0.28 -19.45
C PHE A 235 7.20 1.05 -20.74
N SER A 236 6.17 1.59 -21.42
CA SER A 236 6.40 2.49 -22.55
C SER A 236 7.16 3.76 -22.12
N LYS A 237 6.92 4.21 -20.88
CA LYS A 237 7.60 5.37 -20.32
C LYS A 237 9.01 5.07 -19.83
N PHE A 238 9.21 3.95 -19.17
CA PHE A 238 10.55 3.51 -18.77
C PHE A 238 11.47 3.28 -19.98
N LEU A 239 11.01 2.52 -20.97
CA LEU A 239 11.86 2.15 -22.11
C LEU A 239 11.85 3.17 -23.25
N ASN A 240 11.09 4.27 -23.10
CA ASN A 240 10.86 5.27 -24.14
C ASN A 240 10.50 4.66 -25.52
N LYS A 241 9.62 3.64 -25.49
CA LYS A 241 9.19 2.86 -26.66
C LYS A 241 7.67 2.70 -26.66
N ASN A 242 7.09 2.47 -27.82
CA ASN A 242 5.66 2.19 -27.92
C ASN A 242 5.40 0.71 -27.66
N LEU A 243 5.12 0.36 -26.40
CA LEU A 243 4.88 -1.03 -26.01
C LEU A 243 3.39 -1.37 -25.98
N SER A 244 3.10 -2.64 -26.20
CA SER A 244 1.79 -3.26 -25.99
C SER A 244 1.86 -4.36 -24.95
N VAL A 245 0.73 -4.62 -24.30
CA VAL A 245 0.63 -5.66 -23.27
C VAL A 245 -0.55 -6.57 -23.59
N LYS A 246 -0.26 -7.86 -23.66
CA LYS A 246 -1.26 -8.93 -23.83
C LYS A 246 -1.37 -9.72 -22.54
N GLU A 247 -2.58 -9.89 -22.03
CA GLU A 247 -2.89 -10.84 -20.95
C GLU A 247 -3.16 -12.20 -21.61
N VAL A 248 -2.26 -13.17 -21.40
CA VAL A 248 -2.31 -14.49 -22.06
C VAL A 248 -2.86 -15.59 -21.15
N LYS A 249 -2.91 -15.35 -19.84
CA LYS A 249 -3.58 -16.18 -18.83
C LYS A 249 -4.26 -15.28 -17.82
N CYS A 250 -5.37 -15.72 -17.25
CA CYS A 250 -6.14 -14.94 -16.29
C CYS A 250 -6.83 -15.82 -15.25
N THR A 251 -6.70 -15.48 -13.96
CA THR A 251 -7.41 -16.23 -12.91
C THR A 251 -8.93 -16.11 -13.01
N ALA A 252 -9.44 -15.06 -13.65
CA ALA A 252 -10.88 -14.92 -13.95
C ALA A 252 -11.37 -15.96 -14.97
N MET A 253 -10.48 -16.49 -15.80
CA MET A 253 -10.74 -17.59 -16.73
C MET A 253 -10.54 -18.98 -16.09
N GLY A 254 -10.03 -19.03 -14.86
CA GLY A 254 -9.67 -20.28 -14.18
C GLY A 254 -8.20 -20.70 -14.31
N ASP A 255 -7.34 -19.86 -14.91
CA ASP A 255 -5.89 -20.09 -14.87
C ASP A 255 -5.33 -19.97 -13.43
N PRO A 256 -4.20 -20.63 -13.13
CA PRO A 256 -3.59 -20.56 -11.80
C PRO A 256 -3.02 -19.17 -11.43
N TYR A 257 -2.79 -18.30 -12.42
CA TYR A 257 -2.22 -16.96 -12.28
C TYR A 257 -2.59 -16.10 -13.49
N CYS A 258 -2.43 -14.79 -13.40
CA CYS A 258 -2.48 -13.91 -14.56
C CYS A 258 -1.09 -13.81 -15.20
N GLU A 259 -0.98 -13.89 -16.53
CA GLU A 259 0.30 -13.78 -17.24
C GLU A 259 0.22 -12.69 -18.30
N PHE A 260 1.21 -11.80 -18.31
CA PHE A 260 1.29 -10.65 -19.21
C PHE A 260 2.57 -10.73 -20.04
N ILE A 261 2.44 -10.46 -21.34
CA ILE A 261 3.55 -10.31 -22.27
C ILE A 261 3.59 -8.85 -22.71
N ILE A 262 4.72 -8.20 -22.45
CA ILE A 262 5.01 -6.82 -22.81
C ILE A 262 6.01 -6.86 -23.97
N GLU A 263 5.63 -6.32 -25.12
CA GLU A 263 6.44 -6.31 -26.34
C GLU A 263 6.21 -5.02 -27.12
N GLU A 264 7.16 -4.66 -27.98
CA GLU A 264 7.04 -3.50 -28.87
C GLU A 264 5.87 -3.68 -29.85
N LYS A 265 5.16 -2.58 -30.15
CA LYS A 265 4.03 -2.57 -31.09
C LYS A 265 4.48 -2.77 -32.54
#